data_AF-A0A1S4E9N8-F1
#
_entry.id   AF-A0A1S4E9N8-F1
#
_cell.length_a   1.000
_cell.length_b   1.000
_cell.length_c   1.000
_cell.angle_alpha   90.00
_cell.angle_beta   90.00
_cell.angle_gamma   90.00
#
_symmetry.space_group_name_H-M   'P 1'
#
loop_
_entity.id
_entity.type
_entity.pdbx_description
1 polymer ?
#
loop_
_entity_poly.entity_id
_entity_poly.type
_entity_poly.pdbx_seq_one_letter_code
_entity_poly.pdbx_strand_id
1 'polypeptide(L)'
;MKDGWKEVTDKDDTRVYESLLAQYSPSTELNECSFDMADPGDAVCLLWVQGEPAGFCTLKPKGCWIEELSEQYTMLTLDTIFVLPQYRQKGHVLSLLEELMRRQPGEDLGFSSPISSSMYAVLSRFLWSHPEYRTKLWEIQHGGGEGDRELIWYNMRRRNLIHTAGA
;
A
#
# COMPACT_ATOMS: atom_id res chain seq x y z
N MET A 1 10.93 22.81 -0.83
CA MET A 1 9.66 22.34 -0.21
C MET A 1 9.51 20.86 -0.54
N LYS A 2 9.19 19.99 0.42
CA LYS A 2 9.05 18.53 0.17
C LYS A 2 7.81 18.29 -0.73
N ASP A 3 7.89 17.33 -1.64
CA ASP A 3 6.78 16.96 -2.53
C ASP A 3 6.88 15.49 -2.96
N GLY A 4 5.73 14.84 -3.13
CA GLY A 4 5.62 13.40 -3.41
C GLY A 4 5.90 12.51 -2.20
N TRP A 5 6.04 11.20 -2.45
CA TRP A 5 6.36 10.22 -1.42
C TRP A 5 7.84 10.29 -1.03
N LYS A 6 8.11 10.42 0.27
CA LYS A 6 9.45 10.52 0.87
C LYS A 6 9.55 9.60 2.06
N GLU A 7 10.63 8.84 2.13
CA GLU A 7 10.92 7.98 3.28
C GLU A 7 11.17 8.82 4.53
N VAL A 8 10.68 8.34 5.67
CA VAL A 8 10.93 8.92 6.99
C VAL A 8 12.39 8.67 7.35
N THR A 9 13.15 9.74 7.61
CA THR A 9 14.60 9.62 7.87
C THR A 9 15.05 10.25 9.18
N ASP A 10 14.19 11.06 9.81
CA ASP A 10 14.50 11.78 11.03
C ASP A 10 13.28 11.85 11.99
N LYS A 11 13.52 12.40 13.18
CA LYS A 11 12.52 12.50 14.25
C LYS A 11 11.37 13.46 13.93
N ASP A 12 11.59 14.47 13.08
CA ASP A 12 10.53 15.39 12.70
C ASP A 12 9.57 14.71 11.72
N ASP A 13 10.10 13.92 10.78
CA ASP A 13 9.30 13.06 9.92
C ASP A 13 8.54 11.99 10.75
N THR A 14 9.15 11.41 11.78
CA THR A 14 8.46 10.48 12.70
C THR A 14 7.24 11.13 13.36
N ARG A 15 7.37 12.36 13.86
CA ARG A 15 6.24 13.09 14.49
C ARG A 15 5.11 13.37 13.50
N VAL A 16 5.46 13.67 12.25
CA VAL A 16 4.46 13.86 11.18
C VAL A 16 3.71 12.55 10.91
N TYR A 17 4.43 11.43 10.83
CA TYR A 17 3.82 10.11 10.69
C TYR A 17 2.85 9.80 11.84
N GLU A 18 3.30 9.94 13.10
CA GLU A 18 2.46 9.73 14.29
C GLU A 18 1.20 10.62 14.26
N SER A 19 1.34 11.88 13.88
CA SER A 19 0.22 12.82 13.77
C SER A 19 -0.77 12.44 12.67
N LEU A 20 -0.31 11.91 11.54
CA LEU A 20 -1.19 11.43 10.47
C LEU A 20 -1.87 10.10 10.86
N LEU A 21 -1.15 9.19 11.52
CA LEU A 21 -1.71 7.94 12.03
C LEU A 21 -2.83 8.21 13.03
N ALA A 22 -2.64 9.17 13.94
CA ALA A 22 -3.67 9.57 14.91
C ALA A 22 -4.94 10.18 14.27
N GLN A 23 -4.87 10.64 13.01
CA GLN A 23 -6.02 11.15 12.26
C GLN A 23 -6.76 10.06 11.49
N TYR A 24 -6.17 8.87 11.37
CA TYR A 24 -6.81 7.75 10.68
C TYR A 24 -7.94 7.16 11.53
N SER A 25 -9.07 6.92 10.89
CA SER A 25 -10.22 6.24 11.48
C SER A 25 -10.78 5.28 10.45
N PRO A 26 -10.78 3.97 10.71
CA PRO A 26 -11.19 2.97 9.73
C PRO A 26 -12.71 2.98 9.52
N SER A 27 -13.14 2.80 8.27
CA SER A 27 -14.53 2.51 7.92
C SER A 27 -14.77 1.03 7.68
N THR A 28 -15.63 0.43 8.49
CA THR A 28 -16.08 -0.97 8.30
C THR A 28 -16.82 -1.16 6.97
N GLU A 29 -17.55 -0.15 6.50
CA GLU A 29 -18.25 -0.18 5.19
C GLU A 29 -17.27 -0.26 4.02
N LEU A 30 -16.06 0.29 4.18
CA LEU A 30 -15.00 0.25 3.18
C LEU A 30 -14.04 -0.93 3.37
N ASN A 31 -14.35 -1.87 4.28
CA ASN A 31 -13.47 -2.97 4.65
C ASN A 31 -12.07 -2.47 5.09
N GLU A 32 -12.03 -1.36 5.81
CA GLU A 32 -10.81 -0.81 6.39
C GLU A 32 -10.58 -1.38 7.79
N CYS A 33 -9.31 -1.59 8.15
CA CYS A 33 -8.89 -2.02 9.48
C CYS A 33 -8.14 -0.90 10.20
N SER A 34 -8.07 -0.98 11.53
CA SER A 34 -7.18 -0.11 12.30
C SER A 34 -5.73 -0.34 11.89
N PHE A 35 -4.94 0.73 11.93
CA PHE A 35 -3.50 0.66 11.70
C PHE A 35 -2.77 0.83 13.03
N ASP A 36 -1.77 -0.02 13.24
CA ASP A 36 -0.81 0.14 14.32
C ASP A 36 0.40 0.94 13.84
N MET A 37 1.31 1.25 14.77
CA MET A 37 2.60 1.82 14.43
C MET A 37 3.42 0.83 13.62
N ALA A 38 4.20 1.34 12.67
CA ALA A 38 5.15 0.53 11.91
C ALA A 38 6.12 -0.23 12.83
N ASP A 39 6.39 -1.48 12.47
CA ASP A 39 7.29 -2.35 13.23
C ASP A 39 8.76 -1.97 13.00
N PRO A 40 9.66 -2.34 13.91
CA PRO A 40 11.09 -2.22 13.65
C PRO A 40 11.50 -2.97 12.37
N GLY A 41 12.06 -2.24 11.40
CA GLY A 41 12.47 -2.80 10.10
C GLY A 41 11.54 -2.45 8.95
N ASP A 42 10.34 -1.94 9.25
CA ASP A 42 9.47 -1.36 8.25
C ASP A 42 10.04 -0.06 7.69
N ALA A 43 9.81 0.18 6.40
CA ALA A 43 10.02 1.49 5.81
C ALA A 43 8.72 2.29 5.88
N VAL A 44 8.80 3.52 6.38
CA VAL A 44 7.66 4.45 6.41
C VAL A 44 7.89 5.54 5.37
N CYS A 45 6.89 5.83 4.55
CA CYS A 45 6.93 6.94 3.61
C CYS A 45 5.80 7.93 3.92
N LEU A 46 6.13 9.23 3.91
CA LEU A 46 5.19 10.33 3.99
C LEU A 46 4.89 10.87 2.59
N LEU A 47 3.61 11.12 2.32
CA LEU A 47 3.19 11.89 1.16
C LEU A 47 3.23 13.37 1.52
N TRP A 48 3.99 14.14 0.74
CA TRP A 48 4.01 15.60 0.80
C TRP A 48 3.32 16.17 -0.44
N VAL A 49 2.45 17.18 -0.25
CA VAL A 49 1.81 17.90 -1.34
C VAL A 49 2.04 19.38 -1.12
N GLN A 50 2.85 20.00 -1.98
CA GLN A 50 3.23 21.42 -1.81
C GLN A 50 3.72 21.68 -0.38
N GLY A 51 4.61 20.82 0.12
CA GLY A 51 5.23 20.89 1.46
C GLY A 51 4.34 20.65 2.65
N GLU A 52 3.05 20.39 2.45
CA GLU A 52 2.16 19.97 3.52
C GLU A 52 2.11 18.43 3.61
N PRO A 53 2.09 17.86 4.82
CA PRO A 53 1.91 16.43 5.00
C PRO A 53 0.48 16.03 4.59
N ALA A 54 0.38 15.06 3.70
CA ALA A 54 -0.88 14.68 3.04
C ALA A 54 -1.27 13.21 3.27
N GLY A 55 -0.37 12.38 3.79
CA GLY A 55 -0.61 10.95 4.00
C GLY A 55 0.66 10.20 4.35
N PHE A 56 0.52 8.89 4.57
CA PHE A 56 1.63 7.98 4.82
C PHE A 56 1.37 6.60 4.22
N CYS A 57 2.42 5.79 4.11
CA CYS A 57 2.33 4.36 3.91
C CYS A 57 3.46 3.63 4.64
N THR A 58 3.22 2.38 5.01
CA THR A 58 4.23 1.46 5.53
C THR A 58 4.53 0.38 4.49
N LEU A 59 5.81 0.05 4.36
CA LEU A 59 6.31 -1.00 3.48
C LEU A 59 7.04 -2.03 4.34
N LYS A 60 6.71 -3.31 4.16
CA LYS A 60 7.47 -4.43 4.73
C LYS A 60 8.51 -4.87 3.70
N PRO A 61 9.82 -4.66 3.93
CA PRO A 61 10.84 -5.08 2.98
C PRO A 61 10.87 -6.59 2.81
N LYS A 62 11.15 -7.06 1.60
CA LYS A 62 11.42 -8.48 1.33
C LYS A 62 12.58 -8.96 2.22
N GLY A 63 12.39 -10.10 2.89
CA GLY A 63 13.34 -10.68 3.83
C GLY A 63 13.23 -10.14 5.26
N CYS A 64 12.40 -9.13 5.52
CA CYS A 64 12.14 -8.67 6.89
C CYS A 64 11.49 -9.80 7.70
N TRP A 65 11.96 -9.97 8.93
CA TRP A 65 11.52 -11.04 9.83
C TRP A 65 10.21 -10.68 10.51
N ILE A 66 9.33 -11.67 10.65
CA ILE A 66 8.08 -11.61 11.38
C ILE A 66 8.24 -12.50 12.61
N GLU A 67 8.46 -11.89 13.77
CA GLU A 67 8.84 -12.60 15.00
C GLU A 67 7.74 -13.57 15.45
N GLU A 68 6.49 -13.13 15.40
CA GLU A 68 5.32 -13.87 15.87
C GLU A 68 5.08 -15.16 15.09
N LEU A 69 5.49 -15.19 13.83
CA LEU A 69 5.27 -16.31 12.91
C LEU A 69 6.54 -17.10 12.63
N SER A 70 7.70 -16.58 13.04
CA SER A 70 9.01 -17.14 12.67
C SER A 70 9.20 -17.28 11.16
N GLU A 71 8.80 -16.25 10.41
CA GLU A 71 8.80 -16.23 8.94
C GLU A 71 9.41 -14.93 8.38
N GLN A 72 9.66 -14.88 7.07
CA GLN A 72 10.10 -13.68 6.37
C GLN A 72 9.11 -13.28 5.29
N TYR A 73 8.98 -11.97 5.05
CA TYR A 73 8.28 -11.47 3.88
C TYR A 73 8.96 -11.94 2.59
N THR A 74 8.23 -12.63 1.73
CA THR A 74 8.77 -13.18 0.47
C THR A 74 8.82 -12.15 -0.67
N MET A 75 8.19 -10.99 -0.48
CA MET A 75 8.15 -9.88 -1.43
C MET A 75 8.05 -8.55 -0.70
N LEU A 76 8.37 -7.44 -1.38
CA LEU A 76 8.07 -6.11 -0.86
C LEU A 76 6.56 -6.00 -0.71
N THR A 77 6.09 -5.55 0.46
CA THR A 77 4.65 -5.49 0.74
C THR A 77 4.24 -4.09 1.14
N LEU A 78 3.23 -3.54 0.48
CA LEU A 78 2.52 -2.34 0.93
C LEU A 78 1.53 -2.75 2.02
N ASP A 79 1.85 -2.38 3.26
CA ASP A 79 1.17 -2.91 4.43
C ASP A 79 0.02 -1.99 4.88
N THR A 80 0.33 -0.72 5.09
CA THR A 80 -0.69 0.31 5.34
C THR A 80 -0.52 1.48 4.39
N ILE A 81 -1.61 2.17 4.11
CA ILE A 81 -1.58 3.43 3.36
C ILE A 81 -2.79 4.27 3.67
N PHE A 82 -2.53 5.54 3.93
CA PHE A 82 -3.52 6.53 4.26
C PHE A 82 -3.21 7.84 3.55
N VAL A 83 -4.24 8.43 2.96
CA VAL A 83 -4.20 9.78 2.39
C VAL A 83 -5.33 10.57 3.01
N LEU A 84 -5.03 11.77 3.50
CA LEU A 84 -6.04 12.65 4.09
C LEU A 84 -7.12 12.98 3.04
N PRO A 85 -8.41 13.06 3.43
CA PRO A 85 -9.53 13.19 2.49
C PRO A 85 -9.36 14.30 1.45
N GLN A 86 -8.86 15.48 1.83
CA GLN A 86 -8.65 16.64 0.95
C GLN A 86 -7.56 16.45 -0.12
N TYR A 87 -6.72 15.41 0.00
CA TYR A 87 -5.70 15.04 -0.98
C TYR A 87 -6.05 13.77 -1.76
N ARG A 88 -7.20 13.13 -1.53
CA ARG A 88 -7.63 11.93 -2.27
C ARG A 88 -8.04 12.26 -3.71
N GLN A 89 -8.13 11.22 -4.55
CA GLN A 89 -8.53 11.29 -5.97
C GLN A 89 -7.62 12.13 -6.87
N LYS A 90 -6.39 12.44 -6.43
CA LYS A 90 -5.37 13.19 -7.19
C LYS A 90 -4.26 12.31 -7.80
N GLY A 91 -4.43 10.99 -7.77
CA GLY A 91 -3.48 10.04 -8.35
C GLY A 91 -2.24 9.71 -7.50
N HIS A 92 -2.11 10.27 -6.29
CA HIS A 92 -0.91 10.06 -5.45
C HIS A 92 -0.57 8.59 -5.18
N VAL A 93 -1.57 7.73 -4.95
CA VAL A 93 -1.36 6.30 -4.74
C VAL A 93 -0.99 5.58 -6.03
N LEU A 94 -1.56 5.96 -7.18
CA LEU A 94 -1.17 5.40 -8.48
C LEU A 94 0.30 5.68 -8.76
N SER A 95 0.76 6.92 -8.53
CA SER A 95 2.16 7.28 -8.70
C SER A 95 3.09 6.54 -7.72
N LEU A 96 2.63 6.22 -6.52
CA LEU A 96 3.38 5.34 -5.61
C LEU A 96 3.57 3.95 -6.21
N LEU A 97 2.49 3.34 -6.71
CA LEU A 97 2.54 2.00 -7.30
C LEU A 97 3.46 1.96 -8.54
N GLU A 98 3.38 2.97 -9.41
CA GLU A 98 4.27 3.11 -10.57
C GLU A 98 5.74 3.18 -10.13
N GLU A 99 6.03 3.98 -9.10
CA GLU A 99 7.39 4.12 -8.58
C GLU A 99 7.91 2.83 -7.93
N LEU A 100 7.09 2.12 -7.15
CA LEU A 100 7.45 0.83 -6.54
C LEU A 100 7.78 -0.21 -7.59
N MET A 101 6.90 -0.38 -8.60
CA MET A 101 7.13 -1.33 -9.69
C MET A 101 8.35 -0.96 -10.54
N ARG A 102 8.61 0.33 -10.73
CA ARG A 102 9.79 0.83 -11.48
C ARG A 102 11.10 0.56 -10.74
N ARG A 103 11.12 0.65 -9.40
CA ARG A 103 12.33 0.44 -8.58
C ARG A 103 12.80 -1.01 -8.55
N GLN A 104 11.89 -1.97 -8.70
CA GLN A 104 12.20 -3.39 -8.69
C GLN A 104 11.61 -4.11 -9.92
N PRO A 105 12.15 -3.85 -11.12
CA PRO A 105 11.60 -4.43 -12.35
C PRO A 105 11.56 -5.95 -12.31
N GLY A 106 10.38 -6.53 -12.54
CA GLY A 106 10.18 -7.99 -12.60
C GLY A 106 9.89 -8.66 -11.26
N GLU A 107 10.07 -7.97 -10.13
CA GLU A 107 9.67 -8.46 -8.82
C GLU A 107 8.14 -8.35 -8.63
N ASP A 108 7.65 -9.13 -7.67
CA ASP A 108 6.26 -9.12 -7.24
C ASP A 108 6.07 -8.09 -6.11
N LEU A 109 4.86 -7.53 -6.00
CA LEU A 109 4.47 -6.60 -4.94
C LEU A 109 3.28 -7.16 -4.15
N GLY A 110 3.46 -7.28 -2.84
CA GLY A 110 2.44 -7.69 -1.89
C GLY A 110 1.61 -6.53 -1.37
N PHE A 111 0.40 -6.83 -0.93
CA PHE A 111 -0.49 -5.95 -0.19
C PHE A 111 -1.02 -6.72 1.01
N SER A 112 -0.83 -6.18 2.22
CA SER A 112 -1.34 -6.85 3.42
C SER A 112 -2.86 -6.95 3.37
N SER A 113 -3.37 -8.14 3.72
CA SER A 113 -4.80 -8.38 3.91
C SER A 113 -5.29 -7.77 5.24
N PRO A 114 -6.51 -7.22 5.30
CA PRO A 114 -7.47 -7.11 4.21
C PRO A 114 -7.20 -5.89 3.31
N ILE A 115 -7.40 -6.06 2.00
CA ILE A 115 -7.43 -4.91 1.08
C ILE A 115 -8.80 -4.22 1.16
N SER A 116 -8.77 -2.91 1.43
CA SER A 116 -10.00 -2.09 1.49
C SER A 116 -10.65 -1.91 0.12
N SER A 117 -11.95 -1.63 0.10
CA SER A 117 -12.71 -1.33 -1.12
C SER A 117 -12.13 -0.13 -1.87
N SER A 118 -11.64 0.87 -1.15
CA SER A 118 -11.01 2.06 -1.72
C SER A 118 -9.68 1.73 -2.40
N MET A 119 -8.87 0.85 -1.81
CA MET A 119 -7.64 0.36 -2.41
C MET A 119 -7.91 -0.52 -3.63
N TYR A 120 -8.92 -1.41 -3.58
CA TYR A 120 -9.33 -2.20 -4.75
C TYR A 120 -9.66 -1.32 -5.96
N ALA A 121 -10.33 -0.17 -5.76
CA ALA A 121 -10.59 0.77 -6.85
C ALA A 121 -9.31 1.35 -7.46
N VAL A 122 -8.31 1.68 -6.63
CA VAL A 122 -6.98 2.14 -7.09
C VAL A 122 -6.26 1.05 -7.87
N LEU A 123 -6.19 -0.17 -7.31
CA LEU A 123 -5.53 -1.31 -7.94
C LEU A 123 -6.21 -1.69 -9.26
N SER A 124 -7.54 -1.60 -9.34
CA SER A 124 -8.32 -1.87 -10.56
C SER A 124 -7.90 -0.89 -11.68
N ARG A 125 -7.81 0.41 -11.37
CA ARG A 125 -7.34 1.43 -12.31
C ARG A 125 -5.87 1.24 -12.72
N PHE A 126 -5.01 0.87 -11.77
CA PHE A 126 -3.59 0.61 -12.01
C PHE A 126 -3.41 -0.58 -12.97
N LEU A 127 -4.03 -1.73 -12.67
CA LEU A 127 -3.96 -2.96 -13.47
C LEU A 127 -4.70 -2.89 -14.81
N TRP A 128 -5.65 -1.95 -14.94
CA TRP A 128 -6.22 -1.61 -16.23
C TRP A 128 -5.20 -0.91 -17.13
N SER A 129 -4.49 0.07 -16.58
CA SER A 129 -3.53 0.90 -17.30
C SER A 129 -2.19 0.19 -17.55
N HIS A 130 -1.84 -0.78 -16.70
CA HIS A 130 -0.60 -1.56 -16.77
C HIS A 130 -0.90 -3.07 -16.76
N PRO A 131 -1.37 -3.64 -17.89
CA PRO A 131 -1.71 -5.06 -17.99
C PRO A 131 -0.56 -6.01 -17.64
N GLU A 132 0.67 -5.59 -17.83
CA GLU A 132 1.90 -6.33 -17.51
C GLU A 132 2.01 -6.68 -16.02
N TYR A 133 1.40 -5.90 -15.13
CA TYR A 133 1.43 -6.14 -13.68
C TYR A 133 0.28 -7.00 -13.15
N ARG A 134 -0.63 -7.47 -14.02
CA ARG A 134 -1.77 -8.33 -13.61
C ARG A 134 -1.35 -9.67 -13.00
N THR A 135 -0.11 -10.10 -13.20
CA THR A 135 0.47 -11.32 -12.63
C THR A 135 1.47 -11.04 -11.50
N LYS A 136 1.53 -9.78 -11.03
CA LYS A 136 2.60 -9.29 -10.14
C LYS A 136 2.12 -8.70 -8.82
N LEU A 137 0.82 -8.43 -8.67
CA LEU A 137 0.26 -7.88 -7.43
C LEU A 137 -0.49 -8.96 -6.65
N TRP A 138 -0.12 -9.13 -5.39
CA TRP A 138 -0.63 -10.18 -4.51
C TRP A 138 -1.26 -9.59 -3.25
N GLU A 139 -2.44 -10.07 -2.87
CA GLU A 139 -2.97 -9.91 -1.52
C GLU A 139 -2.32 -10.98 -0.67
N ILE A 140 -1.66 -10.61 0.42
CA ILE A 140 -0.89 -11.54 1.24
C ILE A 140 -1.38 -11.56 2.69
N GLN A 141 -1.25 -12.73 3.31
CA GLN A 141 -1.29 -12.94 4.74
C GLN A 141 0.12 -13.31 5.21
N HIS A 142 0.44 -13.11 6.49
CA HIS A 142 1.73 -13.52 7.07
C HIS A 142 2.92 -12.99 6.24
N GLY A 143 3.92 -13.84 5.93
CA GLY A 143 5.04 -13.48 5.06
C GLY A 143 4.75 -13.56 3.54
N GLY A 144 3.53 -13.91 3.14
CA GLY A 144 3.16 -14.07 1.73
C GLY A 144 3.84 -15.28 1.06
N GLY A 145 4.08 -16.34 1.84
CA GLY A 145 4.58 -17.63 1.36
C GLY A 145 3.61 -18.35 0.42
N GLU A 146 3.97 -19.56 0.00
CA GLU A 146 3.05 -20.41 -0.75
C GLU A 146 1.85 -20.80 0.12
N GLY A 147 0.63 -20.53 -0.36
CA GLY A 147 -0.60 -20.72 0.42
C GLY A 147 -1.10 -19.45 1.12
N ASP A 148 -0.21 -18.49 1.41
CA ASP A 148 -0.54 -17.23 2.09
C ASP A 148 -0.66 -16.02 1.14
N ARG A 149 -0.86 -16.28 -0.15
CA ARG A 149 -1.00 -15.23 -1.16
C ARG A 149 -2.05 -15.56 -2.21
N GLU A 150 -2.81 -14.55 -2.59
CA GLU A 150 -3.79 -14.62 -3.68
C GLU A 150 -3.52 -13.52 -4.71
N LEU A 151 -3.59 -13.87 -6.00
CA LEU A 151 -3.37 -12.89 -7.07
C LEU A 151 -4.51 -11.87 -7.08
N ILE A 152 -4.20 -10.58 -6.91
CA ILE A 152 -5.21 -9.51 -6.80
C ILE A 152 -6.09 -9.46 -8.04
N TRP A 153 -5.48 -9.56 -9.23
CA TRP A 153 -6.23 -9.55 -10.49
C TRP A 153 -7.27 -10.67 -10.56
N TYR A 154 -6.90 -11.88 -10.12
CA TYR A 154 -7.81 -13.01 -10.04
C TYR A 154 -8.95 -12.74 -9.05
N ASN A 155 -8.63 -12.21 -7.88
CA ASN A 155 -9.61 -11.82 -6.85
C ASN A 155 -10.61 -10.77 -7.35
N MET A 156 -10.13 -9.75 -8.07
CA MET A 156 -10.99 -8.74 -8.68
C MET A 156 -11.94 -9.32 -9.71
N ARG A 157 -11.46 -10.23 -10.57
CA ARG A 157 -12.33 -10.93 -11.55
C ARG A 157 -13.41 -11.73 -10.86
N ARG A 158 -13.04 -12.51 -9.84
CA ARG A 158 -13.97 -13.34 -9.07
C ARG A 158 -15.04 -12.51 -8.36
N ARG A 159 -14.69 -11.30 -7.91
CA ARG A 159 -15.56 -10.36 -7.19
C ARG A 159 -16.24 -9.31 -8.08
N ASN A 160 -16.06 -9.36 -9.41
CA ASN A 160 -16.56 -8.36 -10.37
C ASN A 160 -16.12 -6.91 -10.06
N LEU A 161 -14.90 -6.70 -9.57
CA LEU A 161 -14.33 -5.40 -9.19
C LEU A 161 -13.54 -4.71 -10.31
N ILE A 162 -13.55 -5.28 -11.52
CA ILE A 162 -12.90 -4.68 -12.68
C ILE A 162 -13.91 -3.75 -13.34
N HIS A 163 -13.71 -2.45 -13.14
CA HIS A 163 -14.51 -1.45 -13.83
C HIS A 163 -13.83 -1.08 -15.15
N THR A 164 -14.55 -1.23 -16.25
CA THR A 164 -14.19 -0.59 -17.51
C THR A 164 -14.32 0.92 -17.33
N ALA A 165 -13.28 1.69 -17.61
CA ALA A 165 -13.41 3.14 -17.67
C ALA A 165 -14.44 3.52 -18.75
N GLY A 166 -15.63 3.98 -18.31
CA GLY A 166 -16.70 4.46 -19.19
C GLY A 166 -18.10 3.99 -18.80
N ALA A 167 -18.69 4.66 -17.80
CA ALA A 167 -20.13 4.91 -17.68
C ALA A 167 -20.31 6.30 -17.05
#